data_AF-A0A8T0IPL9-F1
#
_entry.id   AF-A0A8T0IPL9-F1
#
_cell.length_a   1.000
_cell.length_b   1.000
_cell.length_c   1.000
_cell.angle_alpha   90.00
_cell.angle_beta   90.00
_cell.angle_gamma   90.00
#
_symmetry.space_group_name_H-M   'P 1'
#
loop_
_entity.id
_entity.type
_entity.pdbx_description
1 polymer ?
#
loop_
_entity_poly.entity_id
_entity_poly.type
_entity_poly.pdbx_seq_one_letter_code
_entity_poly.pdbx_strand_id
1 'polypeptide(L)'
;MLLLLLHILCIWNCALIPEYLQRVETQVYQKLIAVAQRHEKSGQKPRPIVVITDVGKDYDDLAALTVLKELHRLRFVELRAVVANLMPSDKRARFARNALDSLGLEDTEVPVARGTSGSLDEHEELAHEFSGTGFVAKSDQSAGSPQDGQDLLFHIYQNARSMGEKLYLLCLSSLQDINEFASNHPELVAENTAEVHMQGGNYISKEGNLEPDCKAANNRFNLDAAKEWHHFIQTNGIPSYTYTKIAAFAAPLISEVFLELEATGHPIGAYLRRVQVEQDLAFYKRACENDSEKRFAPFMDQKWFLANKTNWHLRPHPSDGDALPTGEEVIPYLTKIVLYDVHAALGVAGEDVISELNIFKGKVRCIEIHKAGSKVVGRHRISCDDQSTMDPDEVNATVVALSALMKGSLLAVQEGLPSKKFEVGFSLHNSVSPVTRNIMVSNLTIEMLPQEKIRGRKKGKAYASLRGFAKLINSACRRVLLPLGLPLDLTDLRLPLRQPSVVLSIFHLVFLSVNLSVILLSDNLPPSFPSSYPPISHSISPSFLLRGVLRIASIRLVKKQMHTNWVPVAYIDSPGSCH
;
A
#
# COMPACT_ATOMS: atom_id res chain seq x y z
N MET A 1 -18.42 17.97 22.33
CA MET A 1 -17.08 17.40 22.51
C MET A 1 -17.00 15.94 22.09
N LEU A 2 -17.76 15.01 22.68
CA LEU A 2 -17.72 13.59 22.29
C LEU A 2 -18.04 13.36 20.79
N LEU A 3 -19.06 14.03 20.26
CA LEU A 3 -19.38 14.04 18.82
C LEU A 3 -18.28 14.67 17.94
N LEU A 4 -17.52 15.62 18.48
CA LEU A 4 -16.40 16.27 17.78
C LEU A 4 -15.17 15.35 17.75
N LEU A 5 -14.88 14.65 18.86
CA LEU A 5 -13.86 13.60 18.95
C LEU A 5 -14.20 12.43 18.03
N LEU A 6 -15.45 11.98 18.01
CA LEU A 6 -15.92 10.95 17.08
C LEU A 6 -15.84 11.42 15.61
N HIS A 7 -16.15 12.69 15.31
CA HIS A 7 -15.95 13.25 13.97
C HIS A 7 -14.47 13.33 13.60
N ILE A 8 -13.59 13.78 14.49
CA ILE A 8 -12.15 13.88 14.24
C ILE A 8 -11.54 12.49 14.04
N LEU A 9 -11.94 11.50 14.85
CA LEU A 9 -11.52 10.11 14.70
C LEU A 9 -12.07 9.46 13.43
N CYS A 10 -13.32 9.74 13.05
CA CYS A 10 -13.87 9.31 11.75
C CYS A 10 -13.14 9.97 10.58
N ILE A 11 -12.82 11.27 10.67
CA ILE A 11 -12.07 12.00 9.63
C ILE A 11 -10.64 11.43 9.51
N TRP A 12 -9.99 11.08 10.63
CA TRP A 12 -8.68 10.44 10.64
C TRP A 12 -8.70 9.03 10.04
N ASN A 13 -9.73 8.22 10.32
CA ASN A 13 -9.86 6.89 9.73
C ASN A 13 -10.25 6.95 8.24
N CYS A 14 -11.05 7.95 7.82
CA CYS A 14 -11.36 8.18 6.41
C CYS A 14 -10.14 8.69 5.62
N ALA A 15 -9.18 9.37 6.27
CA ALA A 15 -7.97 9.86 5.63
C ALA A 15 -6.96 8.76 5.23
N LEU A 16 -7.27 7.49 5.53
CA LEU A 16 -6.42 6.35 5.18
C LEU A 16 -6.98 5.49 4.06
N ILE A 17 -8.23 5.69 3.62
CA ILE A 17 -8.83 4.91 2.54
C ILE A 17 -8.79 5.77 1.27
N PRO A 18 -8.10 5.32 0.21
CA PRO A 18 -8.10 6.03 -1.07
C PRO A 18 -9.52 6.27 -1.61
N GLU A 19 -9.74 7.43 -2.20
CA GLU A 19 -10.98 7.72 -2.93
C GLU A 19 -11.10 6.78 -4.16
N TYR A 20 -12.29 6.63 -4.73
CA TYR A 20 -12.52 5.82 -5.95
C TYR A 20 -12.31 4.30 -5.86
N LEU A 21 -12.04 3.75 -4.67
CA LEU A 21 -12.17 2.32 -4.42
C LEU A 21 -13.63 1.86 -4.54
N GLN A 22 -13.83 0.66 -5.07
CA GLN A 22 -15.15 0.03 -5.08
C GLN A 22 -15.61 -0.27 -3.65
N ARG A 23 -16.91 -0.51 -3.46
CA ARG A 23 -17.48 -0.80 -2.12
C ARG A 23 -16.82 -2.02 -1.46
N VAL A 24 -16.56 -3.08 -2.22
CA VAL A 24 -15.92 -4.31 -1.70
C VAL A 24 -14.44 -4.07 -1.36
N GLU A 25 -13.74 -3.27 -2.15
CA GLU A 25 -12.35 -2.87 -1.88
C GLU A 25 -12.27 -1.99 -0.63
N THR A 26 -13.22 -1.06 -0.46
CA THR A 26 -13.34 -0.23 0.74
C THR A 26 -13.52 -1.07 2.01
N GLN A 27 -14.26 -2.18 1.93
CA GLN A 27 -14.44 -3.10 3.07
C GLN A 27 -13.13 -3.79 3.46
N VAL A 28 -12.25 -4.10 2.50
CA VAL A 28 -10.89 -4.61 2.78
C VAL A 28 -10.12 -3.58 3.61
N TYR A 29 -10.11 -2.30 3.21
CA TYR A 29 -9.44 -1.25 4.00
C TYR A 29 -10.03 -1.08 5.39
N GLN A 30 -11.35 -1.14 5.54
CA GLN A 30 -12.00 -1.04 6.86
C GLN A 30 -11.53 -2.14 7.80
N LYS A 31 -11.42 -3.38 7.30
CA LYS A 31 -10.87 -4.52 8.04
C LYS A 31 -9.41 -4.30 8.41
N LEU A 32 -8.58 -3.89 7.45
CA LEU A 32 -7.16 -3.61 7.68
C LEU A 32 -6.95 -2.48 8.70
N ILE A 33 -7.65 -1.36 8.57
CA ILE A 33 -7.57 -0.26 9.54
C ILE A 33 -7.96 -0.73 10.95
N ALA A 34 -8.96 -1.62 11.07
CA ALA A 34 -9.31 -2.20 12.36
C ALA A 34 -8.16 -3.04 12.95
N VAL A 35 -7.43 -3.81 12.13
CA VAL A 35 -6.23 -4.55 12.55
C VAL A 35 -5.11 -3.60 12.96
N ALA A 36 -4.80 -2.61 12.13
CA ALA A 36 -3.74 -1.63 12.41
C ALA A 36 -4.00 -0.84 13.71
N GLN A 37 -5.27 -0.49 13.99
CA GLN A 37 -5.66 0.12 15.27
C GLN A 37 -5.45 -0.82 16.46
N ARG A 38 -5.58 -2.14 16.29
CA ARG A 38 -5.24 -3.11 17.34
C ARG A 38 -3.74 -3.16 17.58
N HIS A 39 -2.92 -3.15 16.51
CA HIS A 39 -1.46 -3.08 16.62
C HIS A 39 -1.01 -1.82 17.35
N GLU A 40 -1.57 -0.67 17.00
CA GLU A 40 -1.25 0.59 17.68
C GLU A 40 -1.58 0.53 19.18
N LYS A 41 -2.75 -0.02 19.54
CA LYS A 41 -3.16 -0.17 20.94
C LYS A 41 -2.29 -1.17 21.71
N SER A 42 -1.79 -2.21 21.06
CA SER A 42 -0.91 -3.21 21.69
C SER A 42 0.57 -2.81 21.67
N GLY A 43 0.93 -1.72 20.99
CA GLY A 43 2.32 -1.33 20.78
C GLY A 43 3.07 -2.25 19.81
N GLN A 44 2.36 -3.04 19.02
CA GLN A 44 2.95 -3.90 18.00
C GLN A 44 3.55 -3.04 16.89
N LYS A 45 4.86 -3.20 16.67
CA LYS A 45 5.58 -2.56 15.57
C LYS A 45 5.29 -3.28 14.24
N PRO A 46 5.38 -2.57 13.10
CA PRO A 46 5.40 -3.20 11.78
C PRO A 46 6.55 -4.19 11.68
N ARG A 47 6.37 -5.21 10.84
CA ARG A 47 7.40 -6.22 10.55
C ARG A 47 8.47 -5.62 9.63
N PRO A 48 9.75 -5.50 10.04
CA PRO A 48 10.80 -4.98 9.16
C PRO A 48 11.15 -6.04 8.11
N ILE A 49 10.82 -5.79 6.85
CA ILE A 49 10.98 -6.73 5.74
C ILE A 49 12.17 -6.35 4.86
N VAL A 50 12.91 -7.36 4.41
CA VAL A 50 13.90 -7.25 3.32
C VAL A 50 13.42 -8.12 2.17
N VAL A 51 13.39 -7.54 0.97
CA VAL A 51 12.87 -8.20 -0.24
C VAL A 51 14.02 -8.58 -1.17
N ILE A 52 13.99 -9.80 -1.69
CA ILE A 52 14.86 -10.27 -2.77
C ILE A 52 13.96 -10.64 -3.94
N THR A 53 14.18 -10.03 -5.10
CA THR A 53 13.24 -10.00 -6.23
C THR A 53 13.97 -9.93 -7.57
N ASP A 54 13.35 -10.39 -8.65
CA ASP A 54 13.83 -10.26 -10.03
C ASP A 54 12.96 -9.29 -10.85
N VAL A 55 12.45 -8.25 -10.18
CA VAL A 55 11.55 -7.24 -10.73
C VAL A 55 11.95 -6.73 -12.12
N GLY A 56 10.94 -6.61 -12.98
CA GLY A 56 11.10 -6.25 -14.38
C GLY A 56 11.19 -7.48 -15.30
N LYS A 57 11.25 -8.71 -14.77
CA LYS A 57 11.21 -9.94 -15.58
C LYS A 57 9.81 -10.13 -16.18
N ASP A 58 8.80 -9.90 -15.36
CA ASP A 58 7.40 -9.91 -15.73
C ASP A 58 6.63 -8.91 -14.85
N TYR A 59 5.30 -9.07 -14.79
CA TYR A 59 4.44 -8.18 -14.02
C TYR A 59 4.33 -8.56 -12.52
N ASP A 60 4.83 -9.72 -12.08
CA ASP A 60 4.55 -10.27 -10.75
C ASP A 60 5.24 -9.51 -9.63
N ASP A 61 6.57 -9.34 -9.72
CA ASP A 61 7.33 -8.66 -8.67
C ASP A 61 6.88 -7.21 -8.49
N LEU A 62 6.57 -6.50 -9.59
CA LEU A 62 6.13 -5.12 -9.50
C LEU A 62 4.73 -5.04 -8.87
N ALA A 63 3.84 -5.99 -9.17
CA ALA A 63 2.57 -6.12 -8.47
C ALA A 63 2.79 -6.40 -6.98
N ALA A 64 3.75 -7.25 -6.62
CA ALA A 64 4.10 -7.54 -5.24
C ALA A 64 4.65 -6.31 -4.50
N LEU A 65 5.59 -5.57 -5.11
CA LEU A 65 6.10 -4.29 -4.56
C LEU A 65 4.98 -3.25 -4.39
N THR A 66 4.02 -3.22 -5.32
CA THR A 66 2.83 -2.34 -5.23
C THR A 66 1.97 -2.68 -4.01
N VAL A 67 1.76 -3.98 -3.74
CA VAL A 67 1.06 -4.46 -2.54
C VAL A 67 1.87 -4.15 -1.27
N LEU A 68 3.18 -4.40 -1.27
CA LEU A 68 4.05 -4.15 -0.12
C LEU A 68 4.11 -2.68 0.27
N LYS A 69 4.17 -1.76 -0.72
CA LYS A 69 4.10 -0.33 -0.43
C LYS A 69 2.81 0.04 0.30
N GLU A 70 1.70 -0.60 -0.02
CA GLU A 70 0.44 -0.29 0.63
C GLU A 70 0.35 -0.87 2.03
N LEU A 71 0.85 -2.09 2.22
CA LEU A 71 1.02 -2.68 3.55
C LEU A 71 1.99 -1.86 4.42
N HIS A 72 3.00 -1.24 3.80
CA HIS A 72 3.94 -0.33 4.45
C HIS A 72 3.24 0.93 4.95
N ARG A 73 2.48 1.59 4.07
CA ARG A 73 1.65 2.75 4.42
C ARG A 73 0.66 2.44 5.56
N LEU A 74 0.09 1.23 5.55
CA LEU A 74 -0.85 0.76 6.56
C LEU A 74 -0.18 0.20 7.83
N ARG A 75 1.15 0.26 7.95
CA ARG A 75 1.93 -0.11 9.14
C ARG A 75 1.89 -1.61 9.50
N PHE A 76 1.60 -2.49 8.55
CA PHE A 76 1.76 -3.94 8.76
C PHE A 76 3.20 -4.38 8.54
N VAL A 77 3.87 -3.77 7.56
CA VAL A 77 5.27 -4.02 7.23
C VAL A 77 6.07 -2.72 7.24
N GLU A 78 7.37 -2.82 7.41
CA GLU A 78 8.33 -1.76 7.23
C GLU A 78 9.31 -2.22 6.17
N LEU A 79 9.20 -1.71 4.93
CA LEU A 79 10.07 -2.10 3.84
C LEU A 79 11.46 -1.49 4.09
N ARG A 80 12.45 -2.31 4.45
CA ARG A 80 13.78 -1.85 4.87
C ARG A 80 14.80 -1.83 3.74
N ALA A 81 14.66 -2.76 2.79
CA ALA A 81 15.57 -2.87 1.66
C ALA A 81 14.98 -3.76 0.57
N VAL A 82 15.44 -3.55 -0.66
CA VAL A 82 15.19 -4.42 -1.81
C VAL A 82 16.52 -4.79 -2.47
N VAL A 83 16.76 -6.08 -2.69
CA VAL A 83 17.88 -6.60 -3.48
C VAL A 83 17.31 -7.18 -4.77
N ALA A 84 17.64 -6.55 -5.90
CA ALA A 84 17.17 -6.97 -7.21
C ALA A 84 18.22 -7.87 -7.88
N ASN A 85 17.92 -9.16 -8.00
CA ASN A 85 18.80 -10.16 -8.61
C ASN A 85 18.25 -10.63 -9.97
N LEU A 86 18.87 -11.66 -10.54
CA LEU A 86 18.65 -12.16 -11.91
C LEU A 86 19.21 -11.19 -12.96
N MET A 87 19.93 -11.73 -13.95
CA MET A 87 20.45 -10.90 -15.03
C MET A 87 19.34 -10.22 -15.85
N PRO A 88 19.55 -8.98 -16.32
CA PRO A 88 20.60 -8.04 -15.92
C PRO A 88 20.26 -7.34 -14.58
N SER A 89 20.91 -7.76 -13.48
CA SER A 89 20.53 -7.33 -12.12
C SER A 89 20.71 -5.83 -11.90
N ASP A 90 21.68 -5.20 -12.57
CA ASP A 90 21.88 -3.75 -12.58
C ASP A 90 20.64 -2.99 -13.08
N LYS A 91 20.05 -3.45 -14.19
CA LYS A 91 18.84 -2.81 -14.74
C LYS A 91 17.64 -3.05 -13.84
N ARG A 92 17.53 -4.25 -13.24
CA ARG A 92 16.46 -4.59 -12.30
C ARG A 92 16.52 -3.74 -11.03
N ALA A 93 17.71 -3.49 -10.49
CA ALA A 93 17.90 -2.60 -9.35
C ALA A 93 17.47 -1.15 -9.69
N ARG A 94 17.86 -0.63 -10.86
CA ARG A 94 17.41 0.71 -11.30
C ARG A 94 15.91 0.76 -11.54
N PHE A 95 15.34 -0.28 -12.14
CA PHE A 95 13.91 -0.43 -12.32
C PHE A 95 13.19 -0.38 -10.97
N ALA A 96 13.64 -1.19 -10.00
CA ALA A 96 13.07 -1.25 -8.66
C ALA A 96 13.12 0.12 -7.96
N ARG A 97 14.27 0.81 -8.01
CA ARG A 97 14.45 2.15 -7.45
C ARG A 97 13.45 3.15 -8.02
N ASN A 98 13.37 3.25 -9.35
CA ASN A 98 12.47 4.19 -10.03
C ASN A 98 10.99 3.82 -9.82
N ALA A 99 10.66 2.53 -9.73
CA ALA A 99 9.31 2.08 -9.41
C ALA A 99 8.91 2.47 -7.98
N LEU A 100 9.79 2.25 -6.99
CA LEU A 100 9.56 2.63 -5.60
C LEU A 100 9.46 4.15 -5.43
N ASP A 101 10.30 4.93 -6.13
CA ASP A 101 10.23 6.38 -6.14
C ASP A 101 8.87 6.86 -6.69
N SER A 102 8.37 6.22 -7.76
CA SER A 102 7.04 6.52 -8.29
C SER A 102 5.91 6.16 -7.32
N LEU A 103 6.14 5.22 -6.40
CA LEU A 103 5.22 4.86 -5.32
C LEU A 103 5.35 5.76 -4.07
N GLY A 104 6.21 6.79 -4.12
CA GLY A 104 6.48 7.69 -3.01
C GLY A 104 7.37 7.09 -1.91
N LEU A 105 8.12 6.04 -2.21
CA LEU A 105 9.09 5.41 -1.32
C LEU A 105 10.49 5.75 -1.81
N GLU A 106 10.96 6.96 -1.53
CA GLU A 106 12.26 7.46 -1.97
C GLU A 106 13.44 6.63 -1.40
N ASP A 107 14.62 6.78 -1.99
CA ASP A 107 15.83 6.05 -1.60
C ASP A 107 16.27 6.26 -0.14
N THR A 108 15.96 7.43 0.41
CA THR A 108 16.21 7.73 1.84
C THR A 108 15.34 6.90 2.78
N GLU A 109 14.28 6.29 2.27
CA GLU A 109 13.35 5.47 3.03
C GLU A 109 13.58 3.98 2.80
N VAL A 110 13.77 3.56 1.55
CA VAL A 110 13.93 2.15 1.18
C VAL A 110 15.11 1.98 0.24
N PRO A 111 16.33 1.67 0.71
CA PRO A 111 17.47 1.43 -0.18
C PRO A 111 17.25 0.25 -1.13
N VAL A 112 17.76 0.38 -2.36
CA VAL A 112 17.74 -0.67 -3.38
C VAL A 112 19.17 -1.01 -3.79
N ALA A 113 19.49 -2.30 -3.84
CA ALA A 113 20.79 -2.78 -4.28
C ALA A 113 20.69 -3.80 -5.40
N ARG A 114 21.78 -3.94 -6.14
CA ARG A 114 21.98 -4.95 -7.18
C ARG A 114 22.41 -6.26 -6.53
N GLY A 115 21.64 -7.32 -6.77
CA GLY A 115 21.99 -8.68 -6.42
C GLY A 115 22.85 -9.39 -7.47
N THR A 116 23.04 -10.69 -7.25
CA THR A 116 23.79 -11.60 -8.12
C THR A 116 23.09 -11.81 -9.47
N SER A 117 23.73 -12.58 -10.36
CA SER A 117 23.13 -13.04 -11.62
C SER A 117 21.88 -13.89 -11.40
N GLY A 118 21.64 -14.41 -10.18
CA GLY A 118 20.51 -15.23 -9.76
C GLY A 118 20.44 -16.61 -10.41
N SER A 119 20.99 -16.78 -11.60
CA SER A 119 20.95 -17.97 -12.42
C SER A 119 22.37 -18.37 -12.85
N LEU A 120 22.57 -19.68 -13.00
CA LEU A 120 23.76 -20.24 -13.65
C LEU A 120 23.67 -20.15 -15.18
N ASP A 121 22.44 -20.13 -15.71
CA ASP A 121 22.18 -19.97 -17.14
C ASP A 121 22.22 -18.50 -17.55
N GLU A 122 22.65 -18.23 -18.78
CA GLU A 122 22.55 -16.91 -19.40
C GLU A 122 21.08 -16.48 -19.56
N HIS A 123 20.79 -15.22 -19.25
CA HIS A 123 19.45 -14.64 -19.41
C HIS A 123 19.38 -13.84 -20.71
N GLU A 124 18.45 -14.23 -21.59
CA GLU A 124 18.05 -13.41 -22.72
C GLU A 124 17.01 -12.39 -22.26
N GLU A 125 17.34 -11.10 -22.30
CA GLU A 125 16.42 -10.01 -22.00
C GLU A 125 15.27 -10.00 -23.02
N LEU A 126 14.05 -10.27 -22.55
CA LEU A 126 12.87 -10.29 -23.39
C LEU A 126 12.37 -8.86 -23.66
N ALA A 127 11.72 -8.67 -24.80
CA ALA A 127 11.25 -7.35 -25.22
C ALA A 127 10.34 -6.67 -24.17
N HIS A 128 9.51 -7.44 -23.45
CA HIS A 128 8.57 -6.88 -22.48
C HIS A 128 9.21 -6.40 -21.17
N GLU A 129 10.44 -6.83 -20.86
CA GLU A 129 11.09 -6.54 -19.58
C GLU A 129 11.39 -5.05 -19.40
N PHE A 130 12.15 -4.47 -20.31
CA PHE A 130 12.61 -3.07 -20.20
C PHE A 130 12.33 -2.20 -21.42
N SER A 131 11.68 -2.74 -22.47
CA SER A 131 11.32 -1.89 -23.61
C SER A 131 10.15 -0.98 -23.26
N GLY A 132 10.22 0.28 -23.68
CA GLY A 132 9.10 1.22 -23.56
C GLY A 132 8.75 1.66 -22.13
N THR A 133 9.54 1.29 -21.12
CA THR A 133 9.34 1.75 -19.74
C THR A 133 10.07 3.06 -19.45
N GLY A 134 9.45 3.91 -18.63
CA GLY A 134 10.09 5.09 -18.05
C GLY A 134 10.90 4.79 -16.79
N PHE A 135 10.85 3.56 -16.27
CA PHE A 135 11.53 3.16 -15.03
C PHE A 135 12.99 2.78 -15.22
N VAL A 136 13.49 2.70 -16.46
CA VAL A 136 14.92 2.54 -16.74
C VAL A 136 15.25 3.57 -17.81
N ALA A 137 16.01 4.61 -17.45
CA ALA A 137 16.32 5.67 -18.41
C ALA A 137 17.25 5.13 -19.50
N LYS A 138 17.06 5.58 -20.76
CA LYS A 138 18.00 5.23 -21.86
C LYS A 138 19.42 5.77 -21.61
N SER A 139 19.57 6.79 -20.76
CA SER A 139 20.83 7.44 -20.39
C SER A 139 21.36 7.02 -19.02
N ASP A 140 20.80 6.00 -18.36
CA ASP A 140 21.16 5.58 -17.00
C ASP A 140 22.62 5.07 -16.83
N GLN A 141 23.44 5.15 -17.89
CA GLN A 141 24.88 4.98 -17.79
C GLN A 141 25.55 6.09 -16.95
N SER A 142 24.90 7.25 -16.76
CA SER A 142 25.45 8.36 -15.97
C SER A 142 25.11 8.33 -14.47
N ALA A 143 24.14 7.52 -14.05
CA ALA A 143 23.90 7.26 -12.64
C ALA A 143 24.85 6.15 -12.21
N GLY A 144 25.62 6.36 -11.13
CA GLY A 144 26.62 5.39 -10.63
C GLY A 144 26.08 3.96 -10.54
N SER A 145 26.98 2.97 -10.49
CA SER A 145 26.57 1.58 -10.28
C SER A 145 25.68 1.47 -9.05
N PRO A 146 24.56 0.73 -9.10
CA PRO A 146 23.78 0.46 -7.90
C PRO A 146 24.68 -0.12 -6.80
N GLN A 147 24.31 0.12 -5.55
CA GLN A 147 24.99 -0.49 -4.40
C GLN A 147 25.01 -2.02 -4.54
N ASP A 148 26.05 -2.67 -4.03
CA ASP A 148 26.12 -4.13 -3.96
C ASP A 148 25.12 -4.71 -2.94
N GLY A 149 24.40 -5.76 -3.33
CA GLY A 149 23.38 -6.41 -2.53
C GLY A 149 23.91 -7.04 -1.24
N GLN A 150 25.11 -7.62 -1.27
CA GLN A 150 25.71 -8.26 -0.09
C GLN A 150 26.08 -7.20 0.96
N ASP A 151 26.63 -6.06 0.51
CA ASP A 151 26.92 -4.92 1.38
C ASP A 151 25.64 -4.37 2.02
N LEU A 152 24.57 -4.18 1.22
CA LEU A 152 23.29 -3.70 1.75
C LEU A 152 22.71 -4.66 2.79
N LEU A 153 22.70 -5.97 2.50
CA LEU A 153 22.24 -6.99 3.44
C LEU A 153 23.05 -6.93 4.74
N PHE A 154 24.37 -6.84 4.65
CA PHE A 154 25.24 -6.73 5.82
C PHE A 154 24.89 -5.53 6.69
N HIS A 155 24.75 -4.35 6.09
CA HIS A 155 24.38 -3.12 6.80
C HIS A 155 23.02 -3.23 7.49
N ILE A 156 22.00 -3.76 6.79
CA ILE A 156 20.65 -3.89 7.34
C ILE A 156 20.60 -4.89 8.50
N TYR A 157 21.26 -6.04 8.36
CA TYR A 157 21.33 -7.05 9.41
C TYR A 157 22.13 -6.58 10.63
N GLN A 158 23.26 -5.89 10.43
CA GLN A 158 24.02 -5.27 11.52
C GLN A 158 23.18 -4.24 12.29
N ASN A 159 22.44 -3.39 11.56
CA ASN A 159 21.56 -2.42 12.18
C ASN A 159 20.47 -3.12 13.01
N ALA A 160 19.79 -4.12 12.44
CA ALA A 160 18.80 -4.92 13.15
C ALA A 160 19.37 -5.55 14.43
N ARG A 161 20.57 -6.13 14.36
CA ARG A 161 21.30 -6.67 15.53
C ARG A 161 21.55 -5.61 16.59
N SER A 162 22.03 -4.43 16.19
CA SER A 162 22.31 -3.33 17.12
C SER A 162 21.06 -2.81 17.84
N MET A 163 19.90 -2.89 17.19
CA MET A 163 18.61 -2.49 17.75
C MET A 163 17.91 -3.63 18.51
N GLY A 164 18.46 -4.85 18.51
CA GLY A 164 17.80 -6.03 19.07
C GLY A 164 16.53 -6.43 18.32
N GLU A 165 16.42 -6.05 17.04
CA GLU A 165 15.28 -6.35 16.18
C GLU A 165 15.57 -7.60 15.32
N LYS A 166 14.51 -8.27 14.86
CA LYS A 166 14.59 -9.35 13.89
C LYS A 166 13.92 -8.94 12.58
N LEU A 167 14.51 -9.39 11.47
CA LEU A 167 14.09 -9.12 10.10
C LEU A 167 13.22 -10.24 9.56
N TYR A 168 12.27 -9.88 8.73
CA TYR A 168 11.46 -10.81 7.94
C TYR A 168 12.00 -10.81 6.51
N LEU A 169 12.31 -11.99 5.99
CA LEU A 169 12.80 -12.13 4.62
C LEU A 169 11.65 -12.46 3.69
N LEU A 170 11.55 -11.74 2.57
CA LEU A 170 10.63 -12.05 1.48
C LEU A 170 11.44 -12.35 0.21
N CYS A 171 11.47 -13.62 -0.20
CA CYS A 171 12.19 -14.09 -1.38
C CYS A 171 11.18 -14.37 -2.50
N LEU A 172 11.20 -13.52 -3.52
CA LEU A 172 10.33 -13.58 -4.69
C LEU A 172 11.06 -14.09 -5.93
N SER A 173 12.37 -14.31 -5.81
CA SER A 173 13.24 -14.69 -6.93
C SER A 173 14.26 -15.74 -6.51
N SER A 174 15.37 -15.87 -7.25
CA SER A 174 16.47 -16.78 -6.92
C SER A 174 16.95 -16.62 -5.48
N LEU A 175 17.24 -17.74 -4.83
CA LEU A 175 17.74 -17.81 -3.46
C LEU A 175 19.27 -17.63 -3.35
N GLN A 176 19.95 -17.34 -4.47
CA GLN A 176 21.40 -17.22 -4.52
C GLN A 176 21.95 -16.14 -3.58
N ASP A 177 21.40 -14.92 -3.63
CA ASP A 177 21.89 -13.79 -2.83
C ASP A 177 21.83 -14.05 -1.33
N ILE A 178 20.70 -14.62 -0.85
CA ILE A 178 20.54 -14.91 0.58
C ILE A 178 21.36 -16.12 1.01
N ASN A 179 21.52 -17.12 0.13
CA ASN A 179 22.38 -18.27 0.41
C ASN A 179 23.86 -17.85 0.56
N GLU A 180 24.36 -17.02 -0.36
CA GLU A 180 25.71 -16.47 -0.30
C GLU A 180 25.91 -15.62 0.96
N PHE A 181 24.93 -14.74 1.26
CA PHE A 181 24.97 -13.92 2.46
C PHE A 181 25.00 -14.76 3.74
N ALA A 182 24.15 -15.79 3.83
CA ALA A 182 24.09 -16.68 4.98
C ALA A 182 25.34 -17.57 5.11
N SER A 183 25.99 -17.91 4.00
CA SER A 183 27.26 -18.63 4.02
C SER A 183 28.40 -17.78 4.57
N ASN A 184 28.40 -16.48 4.23
CA ASN A 184 29.42 -15.53 4.70
C ASN A 184 29.15 -14.99 6.12
N HIS A 185 27.88 -14.92 6.53
CA HIS A 185 27.45 -14.35 7.81
C HIS A 185 26.42 -15.24 8.55
N PRO A 186 26.72 -16.53 8.82
CA PRO A 186 25.72 -17.50 9.30
C PRO A 186 25.10 -17.13 10.64
N GLU A 187 25.90 -16.67 11.61
CA GLU A 187 25.40 -16.26 12.93
C GLU A 187 24.45 -15.07 12.82
N LEU A 188 24.81 -14.09 11.98
CA LEU A 188 24.03 -12.87 11.80
C LEU A 188 22.65 -13.18 11.22
N VAL A 189 22.58 -14.05 10.20
CA VAL A 189 21.30 -14.48 9.63
C VAL A 189 20.51 -15.32 10.64
N ALA A 190 21.15 -16.31 11.28
CA ALA A 190 20.47 -17.20 12.22
C ALA A 190 19.88 -16.47 13.43
N GLU A 191 20.59 -15.49 13.98
CA GLU A 191 20.15 -14.73 15.16
C GLU A 191 19.10 -13.67 14.80
N ASN A 192 19.23 -13.01 13.65
CA ASN A 192 18.45 -11.83 13.30
C ASN A 192 17.35 -12.05 12.26
N THR A 193 17.15 -13.25 11.72
CA THR A 193 15.94 -13.57 10.93
C THR A 193 14.81 -14.06 11.85
N ALA A 194 13.61 -13.47 11.69
CA ALA A 194 12.39 -13.87 12.38
C ALA A 194 11.66 -14.98 11.62
N GLU A 195 11.35 -14.74 10.35
CA GLU A 195 10.62 -15.64 9.46
C GLU A 195 11.06 -15.41 8.01
N VAL A 196 10.91 -16.44 7.17
CA VAL A 196 11.18 -16.38 5.73
C VAL A 196 9.91 -16.67 4.95
N HIS A 197 9.51 -15.79 4.06
CA HIS A 197 8.39 -15.96 3.13
C HIS A 197 8.95 -16.11 1.72
N MET A 198 8.53 -17.13 0.99
CA MET A 198 9.09 -17.45 -0.32
C MET A 198 7.98 -17.70 -1.33
N GLN A 199 8.02 -17.04 -2.48
CA GLN A 199 7.34 -17.57 -3.65
C GLN A 199 8.21 -18.69 -4.23
N GLY A 200 7.62 -19.86 -4.44
CA GLY A 200 8.35 -20.99 -4.99
C GLY A 200 7.55 -22.29 -4.95
N GLY A 201 8.25 -23.41 -4.93
CA GLY A 201 7.62 -24.71 -4.77
C GLY A 201 8.52 -25.56 -3.91
N ASN A 202 8.00 -26.07 -2.80
CA ASN A 202 8.73 -26.92 -1.89
C ASN A 202 7.90 -28.17 -1.60
N TYR A 203 8.58 -29.26 -1.26
CA TYR A 203 7.93 -30.48 -0.84
C TYR A 203 8.59 -31.02 0.42
N ILE A 204 7.89 -31.95 1.06
CA ILE A 204 8.40 -32.65 2.23
C ILE A 204 8.95 -33.99 1.77
N SER A 205 10.24 -34.22 2.00
CA SER A 205 10.91 -35.48 1.68
C SER A 205 10.36 -36.62 2.53
N LYS A 206 10.70 -37.87 2.18
CA LYS A 206 10.28 -39.05 2.98
C LYS A 206 10.89 -39.04 4.38
N GLU A 207 12.04 -38.39 4.52
CA GLU A 207 12.79 -38.18 5.75
C GLU A 207 12.22 -37.03 6.59
N GLY A 208 11.21 -36.31 6.07
CA GLY A 208 10.56 -35.20 6.76
C GLY A 208 11.29 -33.86 6.62
N ASN A 209 12.21 -33.74 5.67
CA ASN A 209 12.91 -32.47 5.39
C ASN A 209 12.12 -31.61 4.39
N LEU A 210 12.17 -30.30 4.55
CA LEU A 210 11.72 -29.35 3.55
C LEU A 210 12.76 -29.27 2.42
N GLU A 211 12.36 -29.60 1.20
CA GLU A 211 13.23 -29.63 0.02
C GLU A 211 12.66 -28.73 -1.09
N PRO A 212 13.53 -28.01 -1.83
CA PRO A 212 13.09 -27.22 -2.97
C PRO A 212 12.65 -28.11 -4.14
N ASP A 213 11.47 -27.83 -4.71
CA ASP A 213 11.04 -28.42 -5.98
C ASP A 213 11.83 -27.80 -7.13
N CYS A 214 12.63 -28.62 -7.82
CA CYS A 214 13.40 -28.24 -9.00
C CYS A 214 12.55 -27.76 -10.19
N LYS A 215 11.23 -27.99 -10.17
CA LYS A 215 10.29 -27.49 -11.19
C LYS A 215 9.79 -26.08 -10.91
N ALA A 216 9.99 -25.55 -9.70
CA ALA A 216 9.66 -24.16 -9.39
C ALA A 216 10.74 -23.22 -9.94
N ALA A 217 10.33 -22.15 -10.61
CA ALA A 217 11.25 -21.26 -11.33
C ALA A 217 12.35 -20.68 -10.43
N ASN A 218 11.97 -20.12 -9.28
CA ASN A 218 12.89 -19.49 -8.33
C ASN A 218 13.94 -20.44 -7.76
N ASN A 219 13.56 -21.70 -7.51
CA ASN A 219 14.50 -22.74 -7.10
C ASN A 219 15.41 -23.15 -8.26
N ARG A 220 14.85 -23.24 -9.47
CA ARG A 220 15.58 -23.74 -10.64
C ARG A 220 16.70 -22.82 -11.10
N PHE A 221 16.56 -21.50 -10.95
CA PHE A 221 17.61 -20.55 -11.34
C PHE A 221 18.97 -20.94 -10.75
N ASN A 222 19.00 -21.31 -9.47
CA ASN A 222 20.17 -21.88 -8.82
C ASN A 222 19.75 -22.94 -7.79
N LEU A 223 19.62 -24.18 -8.27
CA LEU A 223 19.10 -25.28 -7.46
C LEU A 223 20.00 -25.61 -6.26
N ASP A 224 21.31 -25.47 -6.40
CA ASP A 224 22.25 -25.77 -5.33
C ASP A 224 22.16 -24.71 -4.21
N ALA A 225 22.12 -23.43 -4.57
CA ALA A 225 21.85 -22.37 -3.60
C ALA A 225 20.47 -22.53 -2.93
N ALA A 226 19.44 -22.96 -3.68
CA ALA A 226 18.14 -23.25 -3.10
C ALA A 226 18.22 -24.38 -2.06
N LYS A 227 18.91 -25.49 -2.36
CA LYS A 227 19.07 -26.61 -1.41
C LYS A 227 19.84 -26.18 -0.16
N GLU A 228 20.95 -25.47 -0.34
CA GLU A 228 21.78 -24.97 0.76
C GLU A 228 21.00 -24.01 1.66
N TRP A 229 20.23 -23.08 1.07
CA TRP A 229 19.38 -22.17 1.83
C TRP A 229 18.30 -22.91 2.63
N HIS A 230 17.61 -23.88 2.02
CA HIS A 230 16.61 -24.70 2.72
C HIS A 230 17.24 -25.53 3.86
N HIS A 231 18.44 -26.04 3.66
CA HIS A 231 19.19 -26.72 4.70
C HIS A 231 19.57 -25.77 5.85
N PHE A 232 20.02 -24.55 5.52
CA PHE A 232 20.39 -23.52 6.48
C PHE A 232 19.22 -23.12 7.38
N ILE A 233 18.05 -22.81 6.81
CA ILE A 233 16.88 -22.39 7.61
C ILE A 233 16.38 -23.52 8.52
N GLN A 234 16.42 -24.77 8.07
CA GLN A 234 16.04 -25.94 8.87
C GLN A 234 17.00 -26.15 10.03
N THR A 235 18.30 -26.13 9.76
CA THR A 235 19.37 -26.34 10.75
C THR A 235 19.34 -25.27 11.85
N ASN A 236 19.04 -24.03 11.47
CA ASN A 236 18.96 -22.90 12.41
C ASN A 236 17.56 -22.71 13.02
N GLY A 237 16.57 -23.54 12.66
CA GLY A 237 15.22 -23.45 13.21
C GLY A 237 14.47 -22.18 12.81
N ILE A 238 14.79 -21.58 11.65
CA ILE A 238 14.14 -20.37 11.16
C ILE A 238 12.79 -20.76 10.53
N PRO A 239 11.65 -20.25 11.04
CA PRO A 239 10.35 -20.50 10.45
C PRO A 239 10.28 -20.03 9.00
N SER A 240 9.59 -20.80 8.15
CA SER A 240 9.38 -20.38 6.75
C SER A 240 8.00 -20.71 6.19
N TYR A 241 7.60 -19.94 5.18
CA TYR A 241 6.31 -20.01 4.51
C TYR A 241 6.55 -20.03 2.99
N THR A 242 6.05 -21.05 2.31
CA THR A 242 6.16 -21.20 0.85
C THR A 242 4.82 -20.99 0.20
N TYR A 243 4.77 -20.06 -0.74
CA TYR A 243 3.61 -19.72 -1.55
C TYR A 243 3.76 -20.32 -2.94
N THR A 244 2.94 -21.32 -3.24
CA THR A 244 3.06 -22.12 -4.46
C THR A 244 2.25 -21.56 -5.62
N LYS A 245 2.59 -21.99 -6.83
CA LYS A 245 1.83 -21.66 -8.05
C LYS A 245 0.34 -22.02 -7.94
N ILE A 246 -0.01 -23.02 -7.13
CA ILE A 246 -1.38 -23.55 -7.01
C ILE A 246 -2.30 -22.49 -6.41
N ALA A 247 -1.81 -21.75 -5.39
CA ALA A 247 -2.57 -20.66 -4.79
C ALA A 247 -2.87 -19.56 -5.82
N ALA A 248 -1.87 -19.19 -6.64
CA ALA A 248 -2.05 -18.18 -7.68
C ALA A 248 -3.00 -18.64 -8.80
N PHE A 249 -2.94 -19.90 -9.22
CA PHE A 249 -3.89 -20.46 -10.20
C PHE A 249 -5.31 -20.58 -9.66
N ALA A 250 -5.48 -20.76 -8.36
CA ALA A 250 -6.79 -20.78 -7.72
C ALA A 250 -7.41 -19.39 -7.59
N ALA A 251 -6.59 -18.34 -7.45
CA ALA A 251 -7.04 -16.94 -7.31
C ALA A 251 -6.49 -16.01 -8.41
N PRO A 252 -6.76 -16.27 -9.70
CA PRO A 252 -6.36 -15.36 -10.77
C PRO A 252 -7.13 -14.05 -10.68
N LEU A 253 -6.44 -12.93 -10.90
CA LEU A 253 -7.11 -11.65 -11.15
C LEU A 253 -7.71 -11.64 -12.55
N ILE A 254 -8.77 -10.85 -12.70
CA ILE A 254 -9.35 -10.57 -14.01
C ILE A 254 -8.66 -9.36 -14.66
N SER A 255 -8.62 -9.33 -16.00
CA SER A 255 -7.99 -8.24 -16.76
C SER A 255 -8.51 -6.85 -16.44
N GLU A 256 -9.77 -6.77 -16.02
CA GLU A 256 -10.45 -5.55 -15.60
C GLU A 256 -9.71 -4.89 -14.44
N VAL A 257 -9.07 -5.65 -13.55
CA VAL A 257 -8.25 -5.07 -12.49
C VAL A 257 -7.08 -4.29 -13.08
N PHE A 258 -6.38 -4.82 -14.09
CA PHE A 258 -5.24 -4.12 -14.71
C PHE A 258 -5.69 -2.90 -15.51
N LEU A 259 -6.88 -2.95 -16.14
CA LEU A 259 -7.49 -1.78 -16.76
C LEU A 259 -7.84 -0.70 -15.72
N GLU A 260 -8.35 -1.10 -14.55
CA GLU A 260 -8.60 -0.17 -13.45
C GLU A 260 -7.32 0.43 -12.88
N LEU A 261 -6.23 -0.35 -12.79
CA LEU A 261 -4.91 0.15 -12.38
C LEU A 261 -4.38 1.18 -13.37
N GLU A 262 -4.46 0.91 -14.68
CA GLU A 262 -4.12 1.87 -15.72
C GLU A 262 -4.98 3.14 -15.64
N ALA A 263 -6.29 2.98 -15.41
CA ALA A 263 -7.24 4.10 -15.29
C ALA A 263 -6.98 5.02 -14.09
N THR A 264 -6.18 4.60 -13.10
CA THR A 264 -5.71 5.50 -12.03
C THR A 264 -4.82 6.63 -12.56
N GLY A 265 -4.28 6.50 -13.78
CA GLY A 265 -3.33 7.44 -14.37
C GLY A 265 -1.91 7.31 -13.81
N HIS A 266 -1.67 6.36 -12.89
CA HIS A 266 -0.35 6.12 -12.32
C HIS A 266 0.54 5.33 -13.30
N PRO A 267 1.84 5.67 -13.46
CA PRO A 267 2.73 5.03 -14.44
C PRO A 267 2.89 3.51 -14.25
N ILE A 268 2.91 3.02 -13.01
CA ILE A 268 2.92 1.58 -12.71
C ILE A 268 1.69 0.86 -13.28
N GLY A 269 0.48 1.46 -13.20
CA GLY A 269 -0.73 0.85 -13.73
C GLY A 269 -0.64 0.64 -15.25
N ALA A 270 -0.19 1.66 -15.97
CA ALA A 270 0.06 1.59 -17.41
C ALA A 270 1.14 0.55 -17.76
N TYR A 271 2.24 0.50 -16.99
CA TYR A 271 3.29 -0.50 -17.19
C TYR A 271 2.78 -1.92 -16.99
N LEU A 272 2.08 -2.20 -15.87
CA LEU A 272 1.55 -3.53 -15.56
C LEU A 272 0.60 -4.02 -16.66
N ARG A 273 -0.29 -3.14 -17.16
CA ARG A 273 -1.19 -3.47 -18.27
C ARG A 273 -0.43 -3.79 -19.55
N ARG A 274 0.56 -2.97 -19.92
CA ARG A 274 1.38 -3.19 -21.11
C ARG A 274 2.12 -4.52 -21.04
N VAL A 275 2.86 -4.77 -19.95
CA VAL A 275 3.66 -5.99 -19.79
C VAL A 275 2.77 -7.23 -19.75
N GLN A 276 1.61 -7.16 -19.10
CA GLN A 276 0.65 -8.26 -19.11
C GLN A 276 0.23 -8.66 -20.53
N VAL A 277 -0.12 -7.69 -21.38
CA VAL A 277 -0.51 -7.99 -22.77
C VAL A 277 0.68 -8.51 -23.57
N GLU A 278 1.84 -7.85 -23.50
CA GLU A 278 3.03 -8.26 -24.26
C GLU A 278 3.54 -9.65 -23.88
N GLN A 279 3.55 -9.97 -22.59
CA GLN A 279 3.99 -11.27 -22.07
C GLN A 279 2.99 -12.37 -22.44
N ASP A 280 1.68 -12.13 -22.28
CA ASP A 280 0.66 -13.11 -22.64
C ASP A 280 0.64 -13.38 -24.15
N LEU A 281 0.88 -12.36 -24.99
CA LEU A 281 1.05 -12.53 -26.44
C LEU A 281 2.29 -13.35 -26.78
N ALA A 282 3.43 -13.08 -26.13
CA ALA A 282 4.66 -13.85 -26.33
C ALA A 282 4.47 -15.32 -25.91
N PHE A 283 3.78 -15.56 -24.79
CA PHE A 283 3.45 -16.91 -24.34
C PHE A 283 2.46 -17.59 -25.31
N TYR A 284 1.44 -16.87 -25.78
CA TYR A 284 0.50 -17.42 -26.74
C TYR A 284 1.16 -17.81 -28.06
N LYS A 285 2.08 -16.97 -28.56
CA LYS A 285 2.89 -17.28 -29.73
C LYS A 285 3.64 -18.59 -29.57
N ARG A 286 4.26 -18.83 -28.40
CA ARG A 286 4.92 -20.11 -28.10
C ARG A 286 3.93 -21.27 -27.98
N ALA A 287 2.74 -21.04 -27.43
CA ALA A 287 1.70 -22.07 -27.33
C ALA A 287 1.16 -22.50 -28.71
N CYS A 288 1.26 -21.63 -29.72
CA CYS A 288 0.92 -21.92 -31.12
C CYS A 288 2.01 -22.71 -31.87
N GLU A 289 3.17 -22.97 -31.28
CA GLU A 289 4.22 -23.77 -31.91
C GLU A 289 3.76 -25.22 -32.11
N ASN A 290 3.94 -25.73 -33.33
CA ASN A 290 3.63 -27.13 -33.66
C ASN A 290 4.61 -28.09 -33.00
N ASP A 291 5.86 -27.67 -32.85
CA ASP A 291 6.91 -28.42 -32.16
C ASP A 291 6.77 -28.23 -30.65
N SER A 292 6.50 -29.33 -29.93
CA SER A 292 6.27 -29.31 -28.48
C SER A 292 7.50 -28.82 -27.70
N GLU A 293 8.71 -29.02 -28.22
CA GLU A 293 9.94 -28.61 -27.55
C GLU A 293 10.18 -27.09 -27.63
N LYS A 294 9.52 -26.38 -28.56
CA LYS A 294 9.59 -24.92 -28.69
C LYS A 294 8.59 -24.18 -27.80
N ARG A 295 7.59 -24.89 -27.30
CA ARG A 295 6.59 -24.34 -26.35
C ARG A 295 7.26 -23.97 -25.04
N PHE A 296 6.53 -23.28 -24.17
CA PHE A 296 7.02 -23.02 -22.80
C PHE A 296 7.21 -24.33 -22.02
N ALA A 297 6.26 -25.25 -22.18
CA ALA A 297 6.38 -26.65 -21.80
C ALA A 297 5.64 -27.50 -22.85
N PRO A 298 6.04 -28.76 -23.08
CA PRO A 298 5.47 -29.59 -24.15
C PRO A 298 3.94 -29.67 -24.18
N PHE A 299 3.31 -29.69 -23.00
CA PHE A 299 1.85 -29.78 -22.83
C PHE A 299 1.12 -28.43 -22.88
N MET A 300 1.82 -27.30 -22.85
CA MET A 300 1.23 -25.96 -22.86
C MET A 300 0.98 -25.50 -24.31
N ASP A 301 0.07 -26.19 -24.98
CA ASP A 301 -0.37 -25.86 -26.33
C ASP A 301 -1.42 -24.73 -26.35
N GLN A 302 -1.90 -24.38 -27.55
CA GLN A 302 -2.91 -23.34 -27.75
C GLN A 302 -4.20 -23.60 -26.96
N LYS A 303 -4.66 -24.86 -26.86
CA LYS A 303 -5.88 -25.22 -26.11
C LYS A 303 -5.66 -25.04 -24.62
N TRP A 304 -4.51 -25.48 -24.10
CA TRP A 304 -4.13 -25.26 -22.72
C TRP A 304 -4.09 -23.76 -22.40
N PHE A 305 -3.48 -22.94 -23.26
CA PHE A 305 -3.42 -21.49 -23.04
C PHE A 305 -4.82 -20.88 -22.97
N LEU A 306 -5.69 -21.20 -23.93
CA LEU A 306 -7.05 -20.66 -23.96
C LEU A 306 -7.85 -21.04 -22.70
N ALA A 307 -7.71 -22.28 -22.21
CA ALA A 307 -8.37 -22.71 -20.97
C ALA A 307 -7.86 -21.97 -19.73
N ASN A 308 -6.55 -21.73 -19.63
CA ASN A 308 -5.90 -21.26 -18.40
C ASN A 308 -5.70 -19.75 -18.32
N LYS A 309 -5.56 -19.06 -19.46
CA LYS A 309 -5.21 -17.63 -19.54
C LYS A 309 -6.33 -16.76 -20.12
N THR A 310 -7.38 -17.37 -20.65
CA THR A 310 -8.45 -16.63 -21.34
C THR A 310 -9.85 -16.99 -20.87
N ASN A 311 -10.84 -16.21 -21.33
CA ASN A 311 -12.26 -16.57 -21.29
C ASN A 311 -12.80 -17.01 -22.66
N TRP A 312 -11.93 -17.40 -23.60
CA TRP A 312 -12.33 -17.79 -24.96
C TRP A 312 -13.49 -18.79 -24.97
N HIS A 313 -13.41 -19.86 -24.17
CA HIS A 313 -14.46 -20.88 -24.11
C HIS A 313 -15.78 -20.43 -23.46
N LEU A 314 -15.83 -19.24 -22.87
CA LEU A 314 -17.02 -18.69 -22.21
C LEU A 314 -17.79 -17.70 -23.11
N ARG A 315 -17.23 -17.33 -24.28
CA ARG A 315 -17.86 -16.38 -25.20
C ARG A 315 -18.44 -17.12 -26.42
N PRO A 316 -19.59 -16.67 -26.95
CA PRO A 316 -20.11 -17.18 -28.22
C PRO A 316 -19.20 -16.71 -29.36
N HIS A 317 -18.87 -17.62 -30.29
CA HIS A 317 -18.04 -17.32 -31.45
C HIS A 317 -18.84 -17.43 -32.75
N PRO A 318 -18.53 -16.65 -33.79
CA PRO A 318 -19.33 -16.56 -35.02
C PRO A 318 -19.48 -17.85 -35.84
N SER A 319 -18.80 -18.93 -35.47
CA SER A 319 -18.94 -20.24 -36.12
C SER A 319 -18.68 -21.35 -35.12
N ASP A 320 -19.56 -22.36 -35.11
CA ASP A 320 -19.36 -23.69 -34.52
C ASP A 320 -18.23 -24.49 -35.22
N GLY A 321 -17.14 -23.82 -35.62
CA GLY A 321 -16.03 -24.40 -36.38
C GLY A 321 -14.69 -23.95 -35.81
N ASP A 322 -14.12 -24.80 -34.97
CA ASP A 322 -12.72 -25.09 -34.57
C ASP A 322 -11.52 -24.12 -34.79
N ALA A 323 -11.66 -22.96 -35.44
CA ALA A 323 -10.56 -22.03 -35.64
C ALA A 323 -10.22 -21.31 -34.32
N LEU A 324 -9.08 -21.68 -33.73
CA LEU A 324 -8.52 -21.03 -32.56
C LEU A 324 -7.92 -19.65 -32.96
N PRO A 325 -7.99 -18.61 -32.10
CA PRO A 325 -7.48 -17.29 -32.45
C PRO A 325 -5.98 -17.33 -32.72
N THR A 326 -5.47 -16.42 -33.56
CA THR A 326 -4.05 -16.39 -33.91
C THR A 326 -3.46 -15.01 -33.67
N GLY A 327 -2.20 -14.96 -33.23
CA GLY A 327 -1.50 -13.70 -32.97
C GLY A 327 -2.26 -12.79 -32.01
N GLU A 328 -2.58 -11.57 -32.47
CA GLU A 328 -3.26 -10.53 -31.69
C GLU A 328 -4.77 -10.76 -31.50
N GLU A 329 -5.37 -11.71 -32.24
CA GLU A 329 -6.79 -12.06 -32.10
C GLU A 329 -7.12 -12.60 -30.70
N VAL A 330 -6.12 -13.07 -29.94
CA VAL A 330 -6.31 -13.56 -28.56
C VAL A 330 -6.50 -12.43 -27.54
N ILE A 331 -6.06 -11.20 -27.84
CA ILE A 331 -6.02 -10.07 -26.89
C ILE A 331 -7.37 -9.81 -26.20
N PRO A 332 -8.52 -9.77 -26.91
CA PRO A 332 -9.82 -9.51 -26.29
C PRO A 332 -10.28 -10.59 -25.30
N TYR A 333 -9.59 -11.74 -25.27
CA TYR A 333 -9.88 -12.88 -24.41
C TYR A 333 -8.89 -13.04 -23.26
N LEU A 334 -7.78 -12.30 -23.23
CA LEU A 334 -6.78 -12.32 -22.16
C LEU A 334 -7.37 -11.74 -20.86
N THR A 335 -8.12 -12.56 -20.13
CA THR A 335 -8.87 -12.14 -18.94
C THR A 335 -8.38 -12.75 -17.65
N LYS A 336 -7.39 -13.66 -17.67
CA LYS A 336 -6.89 -14.33 -16.46
C LYS A 336 -5.42 -13.97 -16.23
N ILE A 337 -5.19 -13.21 -15.17
CA ILE A 337 -3.86 -12.76 -14.74
C ILE A 337 -3.50 -13.55 -13.48
N VAL A 338 -2.50 -14.41 -13.59
CA VAL A 338 -2.00 -15.22 -12.48
C VAL A 338 -0.81 -14.47 -11.90
N LEU A 339 -0.95 -13.98 -10.66
CA LEU A 339 0.09 -13.27 -9.93
C LEU A 339 0.64 -14.17 -8.82
N TYR A 340 1.88 -14.61 -8.93
CA TYR A 340 2.49 -15.50 -7.94
C TYR A 340 2.98 -14.73 -6.71
N ASP A 341 3.83 -13.73 -6.91
CA ASP A 341 4.58 -13.07 -5.82
C ASP A 341 3.71 -12.27 -4.86
N VAL A 342 2.57 -11.75 -5.34
CA VAL A 342 1.62 -11.01 -4.51
C VAL A 342 1.08 -11.85 -3.34
N HIS A 343 1.06 -13.18 -3.48
CA HIS A 343 0.62 -14.07 -2.40
C HIS A 343 1.63 -14.09 -1.25
N ALA A 344 2.92 -14.15 -1.57
CA ALA A 344 3.98 -14.07 -0.57
C ALA A 344 4.06 -12.66 0.06
N ALA A 345 3.92 -11.61 -0.76
CA ALA A 345 3.84 -10.23 -0.30
C ALA A 345 2.64 -9.95 0.61
N LEU A 346 1.48 -10.56 0.35
CA LEU A 346 0.32 -10.46 1.24
C LEU A 346 0.53 -11.29 2.51
N GLY A 347 1.15 -12.45 2.38
CA GLY A 347 1.42 -13.37 3.48
C GLY A 347 2.38 -12.84 4.54
N VAL A 348 3.39 -12.06 4.16
CA VAL A 348 4.37 -11.48 5.11
C VAL A 348 3.73 -10.47 6.08
N ALA A 349 2.54 -9.93 5.76
CA ALA A 349 1.79 -9.01 6.62
C ALA A 349 1.40 -9.60 7.98
N GLY A 350 1.31 -10.93 8.07
CA GLY A 350 1.07 -11.67 9.31
C GLY A 350 -0.30 -12.35 9.40
N GLU A 351 -0.37 -13.32 10.30
CA GLU A 351 -1.52 -14.24 10.45
C GLU A 351 -2.83 -13.53 10.83
N ASP A 352 -2.75 -12.40 11.54
CA ASP A 352 -3.93 -11.63 11.92
C ASP A 352 -4.52 -10.84 10.75
N VAL A 353 -3.68 -10.33 9.85
CA VAL A 353 -4.11 -9.77 8.56
C VAL A 353 -4.75 -10.85 7.70
N ILE A 354 -4.08 -12.01 7.55
CA ILE A 354 -4.58 -13.17 6.81
C ILE A 354 -5.96 -13.61 7.35
N SER A 355 -6.08 -13.74 8.67
CA SER A 355 -7.31 -14.15 9.35
C SER A 355 -8.45 -13.15 9.16
N GLU A 356 -8.19 -11.84 9.35
CA GLU A 356 -9.20 -10.79 9.19
C GLU A 356 -9.71 -10.69 7.74
N LEU A 357 -8.81 -10.86 6.77
CA LEU A 357 -9.15 -10.83 5.36
C LEU A 357 -9.82 -12.12 4.88
N ASN A 358 -9.81 -13.19 5.68
CA ASN A 358 -10.36 -14.50 5.31
C ASN A 358 -9.64 -15.12 4.09
N ILE A 359 -8.32 -14.99 4.04
CA ILE A 359 -7.47 -15.51 2.96
C ILE A 359 -6.55 -16.62 3.49
N PHE A 360 -5.98 -17.44 2.61
CA PHE A 360 -5.02 -18.52 2.92
C PHE A 360 -5.46 -19.47 4.05
N LYS A 361 -6.76 -19.75 4.13
CA LYS A 361 -7.39 -20.72 5.04
C LYS A 361 -7.23 -22.16 4.61
N GLY A 362 -6.79 -22.40 3.37
CA GLY A 362 -6.57 -23.73 2.82
C GLY A 362 -5.69 -24.63 3.69
N LYS A 363 -5.71 -25.94 3.41
CA LYS A 363 -4.89 -26.94 4.12
C LYS A 363 -3.41 -26.58 3.99
N VAL A 364 -2.84 -26.04 5.06
CA VAL A 364 -1.40 -25.80 5.15
C VAL A 364 -0.74 -27.10 5.61
N ARG A 365 0.21 -27.61 4.82
CA ARG A 365 1.13 -28.63 5.33
C ARG A 365 2.12 -27.94 6.25
N CYS A 366 2.13 -28.31 7.52
CA CYS A 366 3.04 -27.79 8.52
C CYS A 366 4.00 -28.89 8.96
N ILE A 367 5.30 -28.59 8.95
CA ILE A 367 6.30 -29.36 9.68
C ILE A 367 6.69 -28.57 10.90
N GLU A 368 6.73 -29.25 12.05
CA GLU A 368 7.35 -28.72 13.25
C GLU A 368 8.82 -29.15 13.31
N ILE A 369 9.72 -28.19 13.43
CA ILE A 369 11.15 -28.47 13.59
C ILE A 369 11.40 -28.70 15.07
N HIS A 370 11.93 -29.88 15.42
CA HIS A 370 12.34 -30.19 16.78
C HIS A 370 13.87 -30.19 16.87
N LYS A 371 14.41 -29.41 17.82
CA LYS A 371 15.81 -29.60 18.22
C LYS A 371 15.87 -30.77 19.19
N ALA A 372 16.91 -31.62 19.09
CA ALA A 372 17.08 -32.79 19.95
C ALA A 372 16.94 -32.39 21.43
N GLY A 373 15.87 -32.86 22.10
CA GLY A 373 15.53 -32.43 23.47
C GLY A 373 14.16 -31.76 23.70
N SER A 374 13.22 -31.82 22.74
CA SER A 374 11.75 -31.67 22.95
C SER A 374 11.11 -30.26 22.92
N LYS A 375 11.71 -29.25 22.28
CA LYS A 375 11.00 -27.98 21.99
C LYS A 375 10.90 -27.75 20.48
N VAL A 376 9.70 -27.41 19.99
CA VAL A 376 9.50 -26.91 18.63
C VAL A 376 10.28 -25.61 18.49
N VAL A 377 11.27 -25.57 17.61
CA VAL A 377 12.14 -24.42 17.39
C VAL A 377 11.70 -23.56 16.20
N GLY A 378 10.91 -24.13 15.28
CA GLY A 378 10.35 -23.42 14.14
C GLY A 378 9.24 -24.22 13.44
N ARG A 379 8.53 -23.57 12.51
CA ARG A 379 7.50 -24.21 11.67
C ARG A 379 7.74 -23.87 10.21
N HIS A 380 7.65 -24.89 9.36
CA HIS A 380 7.65 -24.71 7.91
C HIS A 380 6.24 -24.95 7.37
N ARG A 381 5.73 -23.99 6.62
CA ARG A 381 4.38 -24.01 6.04
C ARG A 381 4.45 -23.97 4.52
N ILE A 382 3.71 -24.85 3.86
CA ILE A 382 3.50 -24.80 2.41
C ILE A 382 2.02 -24.49 2.16
N SER A 383 1.74 -23.36 1.53
CA SER A 383 0.38 -22.99 1.15
C SER A 383 -0.06 -23.80 -0.06
N CYS A 384 -1.22 -24.44 0.03
CA CYS A 384 -1.90 -25.15 -1.05
C CYS A 384 -1.00 -26.21 -1.74
N ASP A 385 -1.13 -27.48 -1.32
CA ASP A 385 -0.54 -28.60 -2.03
C ASP A 385 -1.34 -28.96 -3.30
N ASP A 386 -0.77 -29.75 -4.22
CA ASP A 386 -1.43 -30.17 -5.48
C ASP A 386 -2.76 -30.92 -5.25
N GLN A 387 -3.09 -31.28 -4.00
CA GLN A 387 -4.28 -32.03 -3.61
C GLN A 387 -5.33 -31.13 -2.93
N SER A 388 -5.04 -29.86 -2.73
CA SER A 388 -5.89 -28.92 -2.01
C SER A 388 -6.62 -28.00 -2.99
N THR A 389 -7.95 -28.03 -2.90
CA THR A 389 -8.81 -27.02 -3.54
C THR A 389 -9.00 -25.87 -2.55
N MET A 390 -8.70 -24.64 -2.97
CA MET A 390 -9.07 -23.46 -2.17
C MET A 390 -10.59 -23.32 -2.12
N ASP A 391 -11.08 -22.84 -0.98
CA ASP A 391 -12.50 -22.54 -0.82
C ASP A 391 -12.90 -21.36 -1.73
N PRO A 392 -14.05 -21.40 -2.44
CA PRO A 392 -14.45 -20.31 -3.33
C PRO A 392 -14.55 -18.94 -2.65
N ASP A 393 -14.97 -18.87 -1.38
CA ASP A 393 -15.04 -17.60 -0.65
C ASP A 393 -13.65 -17.08 -0.30
N GLU A 394 -12.71 -17.98 -0.01
CA GLU A 394 -11.28 -17.66 0.20
C GLU A 394 -10.63 -17.14 -1.09
N VAL A 395 -10.90 -17.78 -2.22
CA VAL A 395 -10.44 -17.32 -3.55
C VAL A 395 -10.95 -15.91 -3.83
N ASN A 396 -12.25 -15.69 -3.66
CA ASN A 396 -12.87 -14.39 -3.90
C ASN A 396 -12.32 -13.32 -2.93
N ALA A 397 -12.14 -13.66 -1.65
CA ALA A 397 -11.54 -12.75 -0.67
C ALA A 397 -10.10 -12.37 -1.04
N THR A 398 -9.31 -13.32 -1.54
CA THR A 398 -7.93 -13.09 -1.99
C THR A 398 -7.91 -12.15 -3.20
N VAL A 399 -8.72 -12.40 -4.22
CA VAL A 399 -8.83 -11.55 -5.41
C VAL A 399 -9.24 -10.11 -5.05
N VAL A 400 -10.25 -9.94 -4.20
CA VAL A 400 -10.72 -8.62 -3.76
C VAL A 400 -9.66 -7.89 -2.93
N ALA A 401 -8.94 -8.61 -2.05
CA ALA A 401 -7.85 -8.02 -1.27
C ALA A 401 -6.70 -7.53 -2.15
N LEU A 402 -6.28 -8.34 -3.13
CA LEU A 402 -5.24 -7.97 -4.09
C LEU A 402 -5.65 -6.76 -4.93
N SER A 403 -6.87 -6.75 -5.48
CA SER A 403 -7.41 -5.59 -6.22
C SER A 403 -7.37 -4.33 -5.36
N ALA A 404 -7.90 -4.40 -4.14
CA ALA A 404 -7.96 -3.26 -3.21
C ALA A 404 -6.57 -2.71 -2.86
N LEU A 405 -5.62 -3.59 -2.56
CA LEU A 405 -4.26 -3.19 -2.18
C LEU A 405 -3.49 -2.62 -3.36
N MET A 406 -3.54 -3.27 -4.54
CA MET A 406 -2.87 -2.76 -5.73
C MET A 406 -3.43 -1.40 -6.15
N LYS A 407 -4.74 -1.29 -6.28
CA LYS A 407 -5.40 -0.05 -6.72
C LYS A 407 -5.25 1.06 -5.69
N GLY A 408 -5.46 0.75 -4.41
CA GLY A 408 -5.31 1.73 -3.35
C GLY A 408 -3.87 2.19 -3.17
N SER A 409 -2.88 1.34 -3.46
CA SER A 409 -1.46 1.74 -3.52
C SER A 409 -1.23 2.89 -4.48
N LEU A 410 -1.75 2.79 -5.71
CA LEU A 410 -1.58 3.80 -6.75
C LEU A 410 -2.38 5.07 -6.45
N LEU A 411 -3.64 4.91 -6.03
CA LEU A 411 -4.52 6.03 -5.69
C LEU A 411 -4.02 6.81 -4.47
N ALA A 412 -3.50 6.14 -3.45
CA ALA A 412 -2.90 6.80 -2.29
C ALA A 412 -1.78 7.77 -2.68
N VAL A 413 -0.96 7.41 -3.67
CA VAL A 413 0.09 8.30 -4.19
C VAL A 413 -0.50 9.49 -4.92
N GLN A 414 -1.47 9.26 -5.82
CA GLN A 414 -2.14 10.31 -6.58
C GLN A 414 -2.89 11.31 -5.68
N GLU A 415 -3.43 10.82 -4.56
CA GLU A 415 -4.16 11.63 -3.58
C GLU A 415 -3.24 12.28 -2.53
N GLY A 416 -1.94 12.00 -2.56
CA GLY A 416 -0.98 12.50 -1.58
C GLY A 416 -1.22 11.98 -0.16
N LEU A 417 -1.78 10.77 -0.03
CA LEU A 417 -1.94 10.13 1.27
C LEU A 417 -0.56 9.78 1.83
N PRO A 418 -0.26 10.16 3.08
CA PRO A 418 1.09 10.04 3.60
C PRO A 418 1.48 8.57 3.82
N SER A 419 2.71 8.21 3.45
CA SER A 419 3.35 6.92 3.76
C SER A 419 3.71 6.79 5.25
N LYS A 420 4.03 7.92 5.89
CA LYS A 420 4.35 8.01 7.33
C LYS A 420 3.22 8.64 8.11
N LYS A 421 3.02 8.23 9.36
CA LYS A 421 2.31 9.08 10.31
C LYS A 421 3.03 10.43 10.31
N PHE A 422 2.29 11.51 10.08
CA PHE A 422 2.63 12.77 10.72
C PHE A 422 2.66 12.43 12.22
N GLU A 423 3.85 12.21 12.77
CA GLU A 423 4.07 12.51 14.17
C GLU A 423 3.75 14.00 14.30
N VAL A 424 2.49 14.34 14.56
CA VAL A 424 2.14 15.63 15.12
C VAL A 424 2.65 15.61 16.57
N GLY A 425 3.96 15.49 16.72
CA GLY A 425 4.64 16.04 17.85
C GLY A 425 4.41 17.54 17.74
N PHE A 426 3.44 18.06 18.49
CA PHE A 426 3.62 19.37 19.09
C PHE A 426 4.84 19.27 20.02
N SER A 427 6.03 19.17 19.42
CA SER A 427 7.26 19.55 20.09
C SER A 427 7.14 21.05 20.24
N LEU A 428 6.58 21.48 21.37
CA LEU A 428 6.83 22.82 21.88
C LEU A 428 8.34 22.90 22.06
N HIS A 429 9.03 23.35 21.01
CA HIS A 429 10.44 23.70 21.07
C HIS A 429 10.66 24.54 22.34
N ASN A 430 11.75 24.23 23.04
CA ASN A 430 12.18 24.88 24.28
C ASN A 430 12.51 26.39 24.13
N SER A 431 11.97 27.08 23.12
CA SER A 431 12.12 28.51 22.89
C SER A 431 10.98 29.35 23.48
N VAL A 432 9.97 28.75 24.11
CA VAL A 432 8.88 29.50 24.74
C VAL A 432 9.15 29.71 26.23
N SER A 433 9.17 30.98 26.66
CA SER A 433 9.47 31.37 28.04
C SER A 433 8.59 30.66 29.08
N PRO A 434 9.09 30.41 30.31
CA PRO A 434 8.32 29.81 31.41
C PRO A 434 6.98 30.51 31.71
N VAL A 435 6.89 31.81 31.41
CA VAL A 435 5.69 32.63 31.62
C VAL A 435 4.55 32.20 30.69
N THR A 436 4.84 31.85 29.45
CA THR A 436 3.84 31.39 28.47
C THR A 436 3.36 29.96 28.78
N ARG A 437 4.25 29.11 29.33
CA ARG A 437 3.89 27.77 29.84
C ARG A 437 2.90 27.86 31.00
N ASN A 438 3.13 28.77 31.95
CA ASN A 438 2.24 28.94 33.11
C ASN A 438 0.87 29.52 32.76
N ILE A 439 0.77 30.36 31.72
CA ILE A 439 -0.52 30.89 31.25
C ILE A 439 -1.37 29.81 30.55
N MET A 440 -0.75 28.83 29.87
CA MET A 440 -1.48 27.73 29.22
C MET A 440 -1.93 26.64 30.20
N VAL A 441 -1.12 26.30 31.21
CA VAL A 441 -1.46 25.21 32.15
C VAL A 441 -2.49 25.66 33.22
N SER A 442 -2.55 26.95 33.56
CA SER A 442 -3.47 27.47 34.58
C SER A 442 -4.90 27.78 34.10
N ASN A 443 -5.18 27.68 32.80
CA ASN A 443 -6.50 28.01 32.22
C ASN A 443 -7.30 26.80 31.73
N LEU A 444 -6.87 25.58 32.03
CA LEU A 444 -7.52 24.34 31.58
C LEU A 444 -7.64 23.30 32.70
N THR A 445 -8.12 23.75 33.86
CA THR A 445 -8.67 22.86 34.89
C THR A 445 -10.19 23.04 34.91
N ILE A 446 -10.91 22.17 34.21
CA ILE A 446 -12.36 22.04 34.38
C ILE A 446 -12.56 20.88 35.36
N GLU A 447 -12.78 21.20 36.64
CA GLU A 447 -13.30 20.22 37.59
C GLU A 447 -14.70 19.79 37.14
N MET A 448 -14.85 18.52 36.78
CA MET A 448 -16.18 17.92 36.62
C MET A 448 -16.73 17.57 37.99
N LEU A 449 -17.79 18.26 38.42
CA LEU A 449 -18.55 17.89 39.61
C LEU A 449 -19.36 16.59 39.35
N PRO A 450 -19.56 15.73 40.37
CA PRO A 450 -20.27 14.46 40.21
C PRO A 450 -21.74 14.65 39.83
N GLN A 451 -22.23 13.79 38.94
CA GLN A 451 -23.63 13.73 38.52
C GLN A 451 -24.51 13.12 39.63
N GLU A 452 -24.99 13.93 40.57
CA GLU A 452 -26.26 13.65 41.23
C GLU A 452 -27.04 14.94 41.50
N LYS A 453 -28.35 14.89 41.24
CA LYS A 453 -29.39 15.92 41.45
C LYS A 453 -29.39 17.14 40.51
N ILE A 454 -29.98 16.98 39.31
CA ILE A 454 -30.85 18.03 38.75
C ILE A 454 -32.09 17.40 38.12
N ARG A 455 -33.09 17.08 38.94
CA ARG A 455 -34.50 17.10 38.54
C ARG A 455 -35.06 18.46 38.95
N GLY A 456 -35.51 19.26 37.98
CA GLY A 456 -36.40 20.40 38.20
C GLY A 456 -35.83 21.80 37.92
N ARG A 457 -36.47 22.49 36.97
CA ARG A 457 -36.61 23.95 36.82
C ARG A 457 -35.37 24.79 36.40
N LYS A 458 -35.40 25.21 35.11
CA LYS A 458 -35.54 26.60 34.58
C LYS A 458 -34.59 26.89 33.40
N LYS A 459 -35.19 27.26 32.27
CA LYS A 459 -34.60 27.75 31.00
C LYS A 459 -33.66 28.98 31.11
N GLY A 460 -33.35 29.45 32.32
CA GLY A 460 -32.55 30.66 32.56
C GLY A 460 -31.03 30.47 32.56
N LYS A 461 -30.50 29.27 32.86
CA LYS A 461 -29.05 29.05 32.97
C LYS A 461 -28.32 28.89 31.62
N ALA A 462 -29.01 28.42 30.57
CA ALA A 462 -28.43 28.27 29.23
C ALA A 462 -28.12 29.61 28.54
N TYR A 463 -28.88 30.67 28.85
CA TYR A 463 -28.63 32.01 28.29
C TYR A 463 -27.45 32.73 28.95
N ALA A 464 -27.14 32.40 30.21
CA ALA A 464 -25.97 32.93 30.90
C ALA A 464 -24.65 32.36 30.34
N SER A 465 -24.64 31.08 29.92
CA SER A 465 -23.44 30.46 29.33
C SER A 465 -23.15 30.97 27.91
N LEU A 466 -24.19 31.27 27.10
CA LEU A 466 -24.03 31.86 25.76
C LEU A 466 -23.49 33.30 25.80
N ARG A 467 -23.90 34.13 26.78
CA ARG A 467 -23.29 35.46 26.99
C ARG A 467 -21.85 35.37 27.47
N GLY A 468 -21.52 34.41 28.33
CA GLY A 468 -20.15 34.14 28.76
C GLY A 468 -19.26 33.72 27.58
N PHE A 469 -19.76 32.85 26.72
CA PHE A 469 -19.07 32.36 25.53
C PHE A 469 -18.85 33.48 24.49
N ALA A 470 -19.84 34.34 24.24
CA ALA A 470 -19.69 35.49 23.34
C ALA A 470 -18.64 36.51 23.86
N LYS A 471 -18.56 36.72 25.17
CA LYS A 471 -17.50 37.56 25.79
C LYS A 471 -16.12 36.94 25.64
N LEU A 472 -16.01 35.61 25.75
CA LEU A 472 -14.75 34.88 25.59
C LEU A 472 -14.24 34.97 24.14
N ILE A 473 -15.11 34.76 23.15
CA ILE A 473 -14.77 34.89 21.72
C ILE A 473 -14.38 36.34 21.40
N ASN A 474 -15.13 37.33 21.89
CA ASN A 474 -14.80 38.73 21.63
C ASN A 474 -13.45 39.14 22.26
N SER A 475 -13.13 38.61 23.46
CA SER A 475 -11.83 38.79 24.11
C SER A 475 -10.69 38.13 23.31
N ALA A 476 -10.90 36.92 22.80
CA ALA A 476 -9.91 36.21 21.98
C ALA A 476 -9.67 36.93 20.63
N CYS A 477 -10.73 37.34 19.93
CA CYS A 477 -10.62 38.10 18.68
C CYS A 477 -9.91 39.44 18.87
N ARG A 478 -10.18 40.18 19.95
CA ARG A 478 -9.45 41.43 20.26
C ARG A 478 -7.98 41.18 20.54
N ARG A 479 -7.60 40.09 21.19
CA ARG A 479 -6.18 39.81 21.49
C ARG A 479 -5.37 39.39 20.26
N VAL A 480 -6.01 38.79 19.27
CA VAL A 480 -5.34 38.31 18.04
C VAL A 480 -5.37 39.36 16.93
N LEU A 481 -6.46 40.09 16.75
CA LEU A 481 -6.67 40.95 15.58
C LEU A 481 -6.23 42.40 15.80
N LEU A 482 -6.23 42.90 17.04
CA LEU A 482 -5.82 44.27 17.36
C LEU A 482 -4.31 44.52 17.14
N PRO A 483 -3.40 43.58 17.45
CA PRO A 483 -1.98 43.71 17.10
C PRO A 483 -1.70 43.71 15.59
N LEU A 484 -2.65 43.24 14.76
CA LEU A 484 -2.53 43.16 13.31
C LEU A 484 -3.07 44.41 12.59
N GLY A 485 -3.48 45.45 13.33
CA GLY A 485 -3.93 46.73 12.76
C GLY A 485 -5.25 46.67 11.98
N LEU A 486 -6.00 45.57 12.07
CA LEU A 486 -7.27 45.39 11.36
C LEU A 486 -8.42 46.01 12.16
N PRO A 487 -9.17 46.99 11.61
CA PRO A 487 -10.31 47.57 12.30
C PRO A 487 -11.48 46.58 12.25
N LEU A 488 -11.84 46.00 13.40
CA LEU A 488 -13.10 45.29 13.59
C LEU A 488 -13.94 46.04 14.63
N ASP A 489 -14.82 46.91 14.15
CA ASP A 489 -15.92 47.42 14.98
C ASP A 489 -17.09 46.44 14.93
N LEU A 490 -17.15 45.55 15.92
CA LEU A 490 -18.24 44.58 16.10
C LEU A 490 -19.38 45.12 16.97
N THR A 491 -19.37 46.41 17.33
CA THR A 491 -20.43 46.95 18.21
C THR A 491 -21.80 47.04 17.54
N ASP A 492 -21.87 47.01 16.20
CA ASP A 492 -23.12 47.05 15.43
C ASP A 492 -23.65 45.70 14.93
N LEU A 493 -22.98 44.58 15.21
CA LEU A 493 -23.51 43.25 14.85
C LEU A 493 -24.62 42.79 15.80
N ARG A 494 -25.83 43.34 15.64
CA ARG A 494 -27.07 42.72 16.17
C ARG A 494 -27.45 41.51 15.33
N LEU A 495 -26.62 40.46 15.34
CA LEU A 495 -26.99 39.20 14.69
C LEU A 495 -27.94 38.38 15.58
N PRO A 496 -29.01 37.80 15.01
CA PRO A 496 -29.88 36.91 15.76
C PRO A 496 -29.15 35.58 15.96
N LEU A 497 -28.46 35.43 17.10
CA LEU A 497 -27.81 34.18 17.55
C LEU A 497 -28.83 33.05 17.87
N ARG A 498 -30.02 33.07 17.26
CA ARG A 498 -31.07 32.06 17.43
C ARG A 498 -30.96 30.90 16.44
N GLN A 499 -30.11 31.00 15.41
CA GLN A 499 -29.94 29.94 14.42
C GLN A 499 -28.55 29.27 14.54
N PRO A 500 -28.48 27.95 14.82
CA PRO A 500 -27.23 27.20 14.92
C PRO A 500 -26.32 27.30 13.68
N SER A 501 -26.90 27.50 12.49
CA SER A 501 -26.19 27.68 11.23
C SER A 501 -25.33 28.95 11.19
N VAL A 502 -25.78 30.02 11.82
CA VAL A 502 -25.04 31.30 11.89
C VAL A 502 -23.84 31.18 12.83
N VAL A 503 -24.01 30.49 13.96
CA VAL A 503 -22.93 30.21 14.91
C VAL A 503 -21.86 29.32 14.26
N LEU A 504 -22.28 28.29 13.51
CA LEU A 504 -21.37 27.40 12.80
C LEU A 504 -20.59 28.11 11.69
N SER A 505 -21.23 29.07 11.00
CA SER A 505 -20.60 29.86 9.94
C SER A 505 -19.57 30.84 10.49
N ILE A 506 -19.87 31.50 11.61
CA ILE A 506 -18.91 32.37 12.34
C ILE A 506 -17.73 31.53 12.86
N PHE A 507 -17.99 30.31 13.35
CA PHE A 507 -16.95 29.41 13.84
C PHE A 507 -15.99 28.96 12.72
N HIS A 508 -16.51 28.64 11.53
CA HIS A 508 -15.67 28.34 10.37
C HIS A 508 -14.83 29.55 9.93
N LEU A 509 -15.40 30.76 9.94
CA LEU A 509 -14.68 31.99 9.61
C LEU A 509 -13.51 32.26 10.57
N VAL A 510 -13.70 32.05 11.88
CA VAL A 510 -12.64 32.19 12.89
C VAL A 510 -11.59 31.09 12.75
N PHE A 511 -11.99 29.85 12.45
CA PHE A 511 -11.05 28.76 12.25
C PHE A 511 -10.19 28.96 10.99
N LEU A 512 -10.79 29.45 9.90
CA LEU A 512 -10.06 29.81 8.67
C LEU A 512 -9.09 30.98 8.91
N SER A 513 -9.50 32.02 9.64
CA SER A 513 -8.62 33.18 9.90
C SER A 513 -7.42 32.83 10.78
N VAL A 514 -7.59 31.94 11.77
CA VAL A 514 -6.48 31.47 12.62
C VAL A 514 -5.49 30.63 11.80
N ASN A 515 -5.97 29.71 10.96
CA ASN A 515 -5.07 28.90 10.12
C ASN A 515 -4.32 29.75 9.08
N LEU A 516 -5.00 30.74 8.47
CA LEU A 516 -4.35 31.67 7.53
C LEU A 516 -3.26 32.50 8.23
N SER A 517 -3.50 32.91 9.48
CA SER A 517 -2.54 33.70 10.25
C SER A 517 -1.30 32.88 10.66
N VAL A 518 -1.47 31.59 10.95
CA VAL A 518 -0.34 30.67 11.24
C VAL A 518 0.53 30.46 10.01
N ILE A 519 -0.08 30.34 8.82
CA ILE A 519 0.64 30.19 7.55
C ILE A 519 1.40 31.48 7.19
N LEU A 520 0.81 32.66 7.41
CA LEU A 520 1.47 33.93 7.10
C LEU A 520 2.60 34.30 8.09
N LEU A 521 2.61 33.71 9.29
CA LEU A 521 3.66 33.91 10.29
C LEU A 521 4.86 32.96 10.09
N SER A 522 4.71 31.83 9.39
CA SER A 522 5.84 30.94 9.08
C SER A 522 6.76 31.49 7.98
N ASP A 523 6.27 32.41 7.15
CA ASP A 523 7.03 32.99 6.03
C ASP A 523 7.92 34.19 6.42
N ASN A 524 7.95 34.59 7.71
CA ASN A 524 8.72 35.73 8.20
C ASN A 524 9.85 35.34 9.17
N LEU A 525 10.65 34.33 8.82
CA LEU A 525 11.93 34.07 9.51
C LEU A 525 13.10 34.75 8.76
N PRO A 526 14.06 35.38 9.46
CA PRO A 526 15.14 36.11 8.81
C PRO A 526 16.19 35.16 8.21
N PRO A 527 16.80 35.50 7.06
CA PRO A 527 17.82 34.65 6.45
C PRO A 527 19.15 34.82 7.20
N SER A 528 19.79 33.71 7.55
CA SER A 528 21.19 33.71 8.00
C SER A 528 22.04 32.86 7.05
N PHE A 529 23.02 33.53 6.41
CA PHE A 529 24.23 33.02 5.71
C PHE A 529 24.12 32.49 4.26
N PRO A 530 25.24 32.52 3.47
CA PRO A 530 25.33 33.39 2.29
C PRO A 530 25.24 32.67 0.94
N SER A 531 24.98 33.51 -0.07
CA SER A 531 24.69 33.21 -1.47
C SER A 531 25.87 32.66 -2.27
N SER A 532 25.60 31.64 -3.07
CA SER A 532 26.09 31.59 -4.46
C SER A 532 25.14 30.72 -5.28
N TYR A 533 24.27 31.36 -6.08
CA TYR A 533 23.63 30.91 -7.35
C TYR A 533 22.48 31.88 -7.70
N PRO A 534 22.17 32.14 -9.00
CA PRO A 534 21.30 33.22 -9.43
C PRO A 534 19.80 32.85 -9.34
N PRO A 535 18.88 33.83 -9.16
CA PRO A 535 17.47 33.53 -8.97
C PRO A 535 16.74 33.30 -10.30
N ILE A 536 15.95 32.23 -10.36
CA ILE A 536 14.90 32.04 -11.37
C ILE A 536 13.60 32.60 -10.79
N SER A 537 13.05 33.63 -11.44
CA SER A 537 11.85 34.34 -10.99
C SER A 537 10.57 33.71 -11.56
N HIS A 538 9.80 33.01 -10.73
CA HIS A 538 8.35 32.85 -10.92
C HIS A 538 7.64 33.05 -9.58
N SER A 539 7.23 34.29 -9.30
CA SER A 539 6.37 34.62 -8.16
C SER A 539 4.91 34.28 -8.50
N ILE A 540 4.35 33.27 -7.83
CA ILE A 540 2.90 33.03 -7.84
C ILE A 540 2.25 34.08 -6.94
N SER A 541 1.35 34.89 -7.51
CA SER A 541 0.63 35.93 -6.77
C SER A 541 -0.31 35.31 -5.72
N PRO A 542 -0.36 35.83 -4.48
CA PRO A 542 -1.34 35.45 -3.46
C PRO A 542 -2.81 35.54 -3.93
N SER A 543 -3.07 36.34 -4.95
CA SER A 543 -4.39 36.45 -5.58
C SER A 543 -4.83 35.17 -6.32
N PHE A 544 -3.91 34.30 -6.70
CA PHE A 544 -4.20 33.05 -7.42
C PHE A 544 -4.69 31.94 -6.46
N LEU A 545 -4.06 31.83 -5.28
CA LEU A 545 -4.48 30.92 -4.20
C LEU A 545 -5.85 31.30 -3.64
N LEU A 546 -6.11 32.59 -3.46
CA LEU A 546 -7.42 33.09 -2.98
C LEU A 546 -8.55 32.78 -3.98
N ARG A 547 -8.28 32.85 -5.29
CA ARG A 547 -9.25 32.49 -6.33
C ARG A 547 -9.52 30.97 -6.37
N GLY A 548 -8.51 30.14 -6.13
CA GLY A 548 -8.67 28.68 -6.05
C GLY A 548 -9.58 28.24 -4.89
N VAL A 549 -9.34 28.79 -3.70
CA VAL A 549 -10.12 28.48 -2.48
C VAL A 549 -11.58 28.95 -2.60
N LEU A 550 -11.82 30.14 -3.17
CA LEU A 550 -13.17 30.65 -3.39
C LEU A 550 -13.95 29.83 -4.44
N ARG A 551 -13.27 29.27 -5.45
CA ARG A 551 -13.89 28.42 -6.49
C ARG A 551 -14.36 27.08 -5.90
N ILE A 552 -13.57 26.46 -5.02
CA ILE A 552 -13.93 25.21 -4.33
C ILE A 552 -15.11 25.42 -3.37
N ALA A 553 -15.13 26.54 -2.63
CA ALA A 553 -16.25 26.88 -1.74
C ALA A 553 -17.56 27.13 -2.51
N SER A 554 -17.48 27.76 -3.69
CA SER A 554 -18.63 28.05 -4.57
C SER A 554 -19.27 26.78 -5.14
N ILE A 555 -18.44 25.81 -5.57
CA ILE A 555 -18.91 24.52 -6.10
C ILE A 555 -19.67 23.71 -5.04
N ARG A 556 -19.21 23.76 -3.77
CA ARG A 556 -19.87 23.08 -2.65
C ARG A 556 -21.19 23.74 -2.23
N LEU A 557 -21.33 25.06 -2.38
CA LEU A 557 -22.59 25.77 -2.07
C LEU A 557 -23.66 25.51 -3.13
N VAL A 558 -23.30 25.52 -4.43
CA VAL A 558 -24.25 25.28 -5.53
C VAL A 558 -24.80 23.85 -5.51
N LYS A 559 -23.96 22.84 -5.22
CA LYS A 559 -24.42 21.44 -5.09
C LYS A 559 -25.41 21.23 -3.93
N LYS A 560 -25.29 22.01 -2.84
CA LYS A 560 -26.18 21.89 -1.68
C LYS A 560 -27.55 22.55 -1.92
N GLN A 561 -27.63 23.51 -2.85
CA GLN A 561 -28.86 24.25 -3.18
C GLN A 561 -29.70 23.54 -4.25
N MET A 562 -29.11 22.67 -5.08
CA MET A 562 -29.84 21.90 -6.10
C MET A 562 -30.58 20.66 -5.58
N HIS A 563 -30.32 20.21 -4.35
CA HIS A 563 -30.95 19.00 -3.78
C HIS A 563 -32.22 19.24 -2.95
N THR A 564 -32.75 20.46 -2.87
CA THR A 564 -33.87 20.78 -1.95
C THR A 564 -35.14 21.34 -2.59
N ASN A 565 -35.38 21.18 -3.89
CA ASN A 565 -36.67 21.54 -4.50
C ASN A 565 -37.07 20.58 -5.63
N TRP A 566 -37.69 19.45 -5.30
CA TRP A 566 -38.62 18.74 -6.19
C TRP A 566 -39.83 18.28 -5.38
N VAL A 567 -40.99 18.86 -5.70
CA VAL A 567 -42.31 18.46 -5.18
C VAL A 567 -42.86 17.36 -6.10
N PRO A 568 -43.37 16.23 -5.58
CA PRO A 568 -43.97 15.20 -6.43
C PRO A 568 -45.41 15.59 -6.77
N VAL A 569 -45.71 15.65 -8.08
CA VAL A 569 -47.09 15.66 -8.58
C VAL A 569 -47.54 14.20 -8.72
N ALA A 570 -48.61 13.86 -8.04
CA ALA A 570 -49.30 12.58 -8.16
C ALA A 570 -50.05 12.52 -9.49
N TYR A 571 -50.00 11.37 -10.18
CA TYR A 571 -51.04 10.94 -11.10
C TYR A 571 -51.30 9.45 -10.92
N ILE A 572 -52.57 9.16 -10.65
CA ILE A 572 -53.22 7.85 -10.65
C ILE A 572 -53.70 7.61 -12.09
N ASP A 573 -53.31 6.50 -12.71
CA ASP A 573 -54.21 5.43 -13.16
C ASP A 573 -53.50 4.41 -14.08
N SER A 574 -53.69 3.13 -13.74
CA SER A 574 -53.67 1.99 -14.66
C SER A 574 -55.13 1.78 -15.15
N PRO A 575 -55.51 0.94 -16.14
CA PRO A 575 -54.74 -0.18 -16.73
C PRO A 575 -54.90 -0.36 -18.25
N GLY A 576 -54.13 -1.29 -18.84
CA GLY A 576 -54.38 -1.75 -20.22
C GLY A 576 -53.41 -2.84 -20.69
N SER A 577 -53.90 -4.07 -20.66
CA SER A 577 -53.33 -5.29 -21.24
C SER A 577 -53.50 -5.38 -22.77
N CYS A 578 -52.80 -6.36 -23.38
CA CYS A 578 -52.79 -6.81 -24.80
C CYS A 578 -51.73 -6.10 -25.67
N HIS A 579 -50.80 -6.77 -26.36
CA HIS A 579 -50.74 -8.13 -26.89
C HIS A 579 -49.32 -8.69 -26.86
#